data_AF-A0A845XXV0-F1
#
_entry.id   AF-A0A845XXV0-F1
#
_cell.length_a   1.000
_cell.length_b   1.000
_cell.length_c   1.000
_cell.angle_alpha   90.00
_cell.angle_beta   90.00
_cell.angle_gamma   90.00
#
_symmetry.space_group_name_H-M   'P 1'
#
loop_
_entity.id
_entity.type
_entity.pdbx_description
1 polymer ?
#
loop_
_entity_poly.entity_id
_entity_poly.type
_entity_poly.pdbx_seq_one_letter_code
_entity_poly.pdbx_strand_id
1 'polypeptide(L)'
;IKVDLKDYFNQHHLQKLGLRFFLGNSHKALNDRPEIGVASFKLFNSKFTYHMDRGLLENDLREFNLEAGIDLLEHGSVQSINLNDSKDCHSIICKQLDTKEIHTFKARWVVDAMGRRRFLQKKLGLEKSNFQDRSAVWFRINERVDVSDLVPLINSQWHNRVPNNIRYYSANHLVGEGYWVWLIPLPSGYTSIGIVTSDTVHNFKEYSTYEKACNWLQKYEPILAEQIKDRQPADFMKMPKYSYSSTQVFSFNRWTCVGEAGAFPDPLYSPGTDMIALGNTLTTELIKLDLSGKLNQKMVDHANRFYLKTNDNVTTSIGGSYQLLGKSPVLFLMQYIWKAMFSWATVTPLIFNSVFLDPDRMEKFDGVLEEFSSLAHQVEQLFKEWSNKPTHRLSFEFIDYLGMLPFVNQFRSNLFFKKTDLQLIDDYIANLKILEELAQVIFLLALEDTMPNKLTMFSEPVWLNAWAISLDVDTWEGNGLFKPKSQPRDLHRVMKPLKDNIQLISNQSVSKSNQKIYAVNTVMA
;
A
#
# COMPACT_ATOMS: atom_id res chain seq x y z
N ILE A 1 22.76 10.99 -1.76
CA ILE A 1 22.45 12.25 -1.05
C ILE A 1 21.38 11.89 -0.04
N LYS A 2 21.60 12.14 1.26
CA LYS A 2 20.55 12.01 2.27
C LYS A 2 19.98 13.40 2.49
N VAL A 3 18.66 13.54 2.45
CA VAL A 3 17.96 14.84 2.60
C VAL A 3 17.89 15.28 4.07
N ASP A 4 18.36 14.44 5.00
CA ASP A 4 18.51 14.70 6.45
C ASP A 4 17.31 15.37 7.16
N LEU A 5 16.09 14.96 6.80
CA LEU A 5 14.86 15.53 7.37
C LEU A 5 14.42 14.88 8.69
N LYS A 6 15.25 14.03 9.30
CA LYS A 6 14.81 13.22 10.46
C LYS A 6 14.38 14.09 11.63
N ASP A 7 15.18 15.08 12.00
CA ASP A 7 14.90 15.93 13.15
C ASP A 7 13.73 16.87 12.86
N TYR A 8 13.64 17.37 11.62
CA TYR A 8 12.48 18.11 11.13
C TYR A 8 11.17 17.30 11.29
N PHE A 9 11.13 16.05 10.79
CA PHE A 9 9.94 15.21 10.94
C PHE A 9 9.57 14.94 12.40
N ASN A 10 10.55 14.77 13.29
CA ASN A 10 10.29 14.59 14.72
C ASN A 10 9.69 15.85 15.38
N GLN A 11 10.03 17.04 14.89
CA GLN A 11 9.61 18.31 15.48
C GLN A 11 8.27 18.80 14.91
N HIS A 12 8.04 18.59 13.61
CA HIS A 12 6.95 19.24 12.86
C HIS A 12 5.82 18.29 12.44
N HIS A 13 6.03 16.98 12.52
CA HIS A 13 5.06 15.99 12.06
C HIS A 13 4.70 14.96 13.13
N LEU A 14 3.53 14.35 13.00
CA LEU A 14 3.04 13.37 13.98
C LEU A 14 3.65 12.00 13.69
N GLN A 15 4.21 11.35 14.71
CA GLN A 15 4.63 9.96 14.56
C GLN A 15 3.43 9.06 14.24
N LYS A 16 3.60 8.16 13.29
CA LYS A 16 2.58 7.22 12.83
C LYS A 16 2.68 5.88 13.56
N LEU A 17 1.57 5.40 14.09
CA LEU A 17 1.40 4.06 14.68
C LEU A 17 0.86 3.08 13.63
N GLY A 18 1.62 2.91 12.54
CA GLY A 18 1.32 1.96 11.47
C GLY A 18 -0.02 2.15 10.76
N LEU A 19 -0.46 1.08 10.12
CA LEU A 19 -1.78 0.98 9.50
C LEU A 19 -2.72 0.26 10.46
N ARG A 20 -3.97 0.71 10.51
CA ARG A 20 -5.03 0.06 11.28
C ARG A 20 -6.25 -0.14 10.40
N PHE A 21 -6.85 -1.32 10.47
CA PHE A 21 -8.02 -1.69 9.68
C PHE A 21 -9.15 -2.13 10.59
N PHE A 22 -10.35 -1.61 10.35
CA PHE A 22 -11.61 -2.03 10.96
C PHE A 22 -12.46 -2.73 9.90
N LEU A 23 -12.71 -4.01 10.10
CA LEU A 23 -13.26 -4.92 9.09
C LEU A 23 -14.70 -5.35 9.44
N GLY A 24 -15.32 -6.14 8.57
CA GLY A 24 -16.63 -6.72 8.81
C GLY A 24 -17.79 -5.76 8.50
N ASN A 25 -18.94 -6.00 9.14
CA ASN A 25 -20.17 -5.27 8.84
C ASN A 25 -20.09 -3.83 9.39
N SER A 26 -20.12 -2.85 8.50
CA SER A 26 -20.00 -1.42 8.82
C SER A 26 -21.21 -0.81 9.54
N HIS A 27 -22.36 -1.52 9.57
CA HIS A 27 -23.53 -1.12 10.35
C HIS A 27 -23.48 -1.61 11.80
N LYS A 28 -22.49 -2.43 12.19
CA LYS A 28 -22.27 -2.79 13.59
C LYS A 28 -21.46 -1.70 14.31
N ALA A 29 -21.54 -1.71 15.64
CA ALA A 29 -20.69 -0.87 16.47
C ALA A 29 -19.21 -1.14 16.16
N LEU A 30 -18.38 -0.10 16.16
CA LEU A 30 -16.96 -0.23 15.79
C LEU A 30 -16.20 -1.18 16.71
N ASN A 31 -16.60 -1.31 17.98
CA ASN A 31 -16.00 -2.26 18.92
C ASN A 31 -16.28 -3.74 18.61
N ASP A 32 -17.30 -4.03 17.79
CA ASP A 32 -17.66 -5.38 17.36
C ASP A 32 -17.01 -5.74 16.00
N ARG A 33 -16.33 -4.79 15.36
CA ARG A 33 -15.62 -4.98 14.10
C ARG A 33 -14.23 -5.55 14.35
N PRO A 34 -13.82 -6.62 13.64
CA PRO A 34 -12.45 -7.13 13.72
C PRO A 34 -11.43 -6.04 13.41
N GLU A 35 -10.41 -5.95 14.24
CA GLU A 35 -9.41 -4.88 14.19
C GLU A 35 -8.02 -5.46 13.92
N ILE A 36 -7.33 -4.95 12.91
CA ILE A 36 -5.90 -5.23 12.67
C ILE A 36 -5.13 -3.95 12.97
N GLY A 37 -4.12 -4.00 13.83
CA GLY A 37 -3.26 -2.85 14.06
C GLY A 37 -2.33 -3.01 15.25
N VAL A 38 -1.27 -2.21 15.26
CA VAL A 38 -0.21 -2.31 16.29
C VAL A 38 -0.63 -1.59 17.57
N ALA A 39 -0.38 -2.18 18.74
CA ALA A 39 -0.77 -1.63 20.04
C ALA A 39 0.32 -0.78 20.72
N SER A 40 1.51 -0.64 20.11
CA SER A 40 2.66 0.03 20.72
C SER A 40 3.58 0.73 19.71
N PHE A 41 3.88 2.02 19.97
CA PHE A 41 4.88 2.78 19.22
C PHE A 41 6.27 2.14 19.26
N LYS A 42 6.64 1.55 20.41
CA LYS A 42 7.92 0.84 20.58
C LYS A 42 7.99 -0.37 19.66
N LEU A 43 6.91 -1.16 19.59
CA LEU A 43 6.85 -2.32 18.70
C LEU A 43 6.87 -1.90 17.23
N PHE A 44 6.16 -0.82 16.85
CA PHE A 44 6.12 -0.38 15.46
C PHE A 44 7.44 0.23 14.96
N ASN A 45 8.28 0.76 15.86
CA ASN A 45 9.45 1.58 15.53
C ASN A 45 9.04 2.91 14.85
N SER A 46 8.08 3.61 15.44
CA SER A 46 7.47 4.83 14.88
C SER A 46 8.41 6.02 14.68
N LYS A 47 9.65 5.94 15.17
CA LYS A 47 10.70 6.94 14.98
C LYS A 47 11.06 7.19 13.50
N PHE A 48 10.54 6.37 12.59
CA PHE A 48 10.84 6.44 11.15
C PHE A 48 9.58 6.59 10.28
N THR A 49 8.41 6.83 10.88
CA THR A 49 7.15 6.91 10.15
C THR A 49 6.30 8.05 10.68
N TYR A 50 5.75 8.87 9.79
CA TYR A 50 5.05 10.09 10.16
C TYR A 50 3.76 10.26 9.36
N HIS A 51 2.77 10.92 9.96
CA HIS A 51 1.70 11.57 9.23
C HIS A 51 2.19 12.95 8.81
N MET A 52 2.36 13.12 7.51
CA MET A 52 2.91 14.33 6.92
C MET A 52 1.78 15.30 6.59
N ASP A 53 1.86 16.52 7.14
CA ASP A 53 1.08 17.63 6.61
C ASP A 53 1.82 18.18 5.40
N ARG A 54 1.26 17.92 4.21
CA ARG A 54 1.82 18.35 2.93
C ARG A 54 1.91 19.88 2.86
N GLY A 55 0.90 20.61 3.34
CA GLY A 55 0.93 22.07 3.31
C GLY A 55 2.11 22.64 4.09
N LEU A 56 2.41 22.08 5.27
CA LEU A 56 3.59 22.45 6.05
C LEU A 56 4.89 21.99 5.36
N LEU A 57 4.96 20.71 4.99
CA LEU A 57 6.16 20.10 4.42
C LEU A 57 6.60 20.79 3.14
N GLU A 58 5.71 21.07 2.19
CA GLU A 58 6.07 21.73 0.94
C GLU A 58 6.53 23.18 1.13
N ASN A 59 5.93 23.91 2.07
CA ASN A 59 6.36 25.28 2.38
C ASN A 59 7.76 25.29 2.99
N ASP A 60 8.06 24.36 3.89
CA ASP A 60 9.38 24.29 4.52
C ASP A 60 10.44 23.74 3.54
N LEU A 61 10.10 22.73 2.73
CA LEU A 61 10.97 22.24 1.66
C LEU A 61 11.29 23.33 0.63
N ARG A 62 10.35 24.25 0.37
CA ARG A 62 10.57 25.43 -0.49
C ARG A 62 11.68 26.30 0.10
N GLU A 63 11.62 26.63 1.39
CA GLU A 63 12.67 27.41 2.06
C GLU A 63 14.01 26.66 2.08
N PHE A 64 14.01 25.35 2.39
CA PHE A 64 15.25 24.55 2.38
C PHE A 64 15.92 24.54 1.00
N ASN A 65 15.14 24.57 -0.09
CA ASN A 65 15.70 24.66 -1.44
C ASN A 65 16.36 26.02 -1.68
N LEU A 66 15.74 27.12 -1.24
CA LEU A 66 16.33 28.46 -1.34
C LEU A 66 17.63 28.57 -0.53
N GLU A 67 17.64 28.06 0.71
CA GLU A 67 18.83 28.00 1.57
C GLU A 67 19.95 27.16 0.97
N ALA A 68 19.60 26.11 0.21
CA ALA A 68 20.55 25.29 -0.54
C ALA A 68 21.06 25.98 -1.84
N GLY A 69 20.61 27.20 -2.14
CA GLY A 69 21.02 27.97 -3.32
C GLY A 69 20.29 27.58 -4.61
N ILE A 70 19.12 26.95 -4.52
CA ILE A 70 18.29 26.63 -5.69
C ILE A 70 17.49 27.88 -6.09
N ASP A 71 17.64 28.31 -7.34
CA ASP A 71 16.81 29.36 -7.91
C ASP A 71 15.36 28.89 -8.06
N LEU A 72 14.43 29.62 -7.44
CA LEU A 72 12.99 29.34 -7.50
C LEU A 72 12.27 30.45 -8.26
N LEU A 73 11.63 30.10 -9.37
CA LEU A 73 10.67 30.98 -10.06
C LEU A 73 9.25 30.63 -9.63
N GLU A 74 8.69 31.42 -8.73
CA GLU A 74 7.32 31.27 -8.27
C GLU A 74 6.32 31.96 -9.21
N HIS A 75 5.04 31.58 -9.10
CA HIS A 75 3.98 32.06 -9.98
C HIS A 75 4.29 31.87 -11.48
N GLY A 76 5.22 30.96 -11.79
CA GLY A 76 5.59 30.58 -13.14
C GLY A 76 4.70 29.44 -13.65
N SER A 77 4.18 29.59 -14.87
CA SER A 77 3.43 28.56 -15.56
C SER A 77 4.20 28.07 -16.79
N VAL A 78 4.73 26.85 -16.71
CA VAL A 78 5.40 26.20 -17.86
C VAL A 78 4.39 26.00 -18.99
N GLN A 79 4.65 26.62 -20.13
CA GLN A 79 3.81 26.56 -21.33
C GLN A 79 4.28 25.48 -22.30
N SER A 80 5.60 25.40 -22.53
CA SER A 80 6.19 24.41 -23.43
C SER A 80 7.57 23.97 -22.93
N ILE A 81 7.89 22.70 -23.19
CA ILE A 81 9.22 22.13 -23.03
C ILE A 81 9.63 21.59 -24.39
N ASN A 82 10.61 22.19 -25.04
CA ASN A 82 11.18 21.72 -26.28
C ASN A 82 12.42 20.89 -25.93
N LEU A 83 12.23 19.57 -25.92
CA LEU A 83 13.31 18.63 -25.72
C LEU A 83 14.23 18.64 -26.96
N ASN A 84 15.50 18.38 -26.72
CA ASN A 84 16.53 18.34 -27.75
C ASN A 84 17.23 17.00 -27.64
N ASP A 85 17.26 16.25 -28.74
CA ASP A 85 17.88 14.94 -28.81
C ASP A 85 19.38 15.02 -29.13
N SER A 86 19.90 16.22 -29.44
CA SER A 86 21.35 16.47 -29.48
C SER A 86 21.92 16.62 -28.07
N LYS A 87 23.25 16.69 -27.94
CA LYS A 87 23.91 16.98 -26.65
C LYS A 87 23.67 18.43 -26.15
N ASP A 88 22.91 19.25 -26.89
CA ASP A 88 22.59 20.63 -26.56
C ASP A 88 21.50 20.75 -25.48
N CYS A 89 21.27 21.97 -24.99
CA CYS A 89 20.24 22.25 -23.99
C CYS A 89 18.81 22.11 -24.55
N HIS A 90 17.92 21.62 -23.69
CA HIS A 90 16.47 21.77 -23.83
C HIS A 90 16.07 23.24 -23.65
N SER A 91 14.90 23.61 -24.19
CA SER A 91 14.32 24.95 -24.04
C SER A 91 12.98 24.88 -23.33
N ILE A 92 12.79 25.71 -22.30
CA ILE A 92 11.59 25.74 -21.46
C ILE A 92 10.98 27.12 -21.55
N ILE A 93 9.74 27.21 -22.03
CA ILE A 93 8.98 28.46 -22.10
C ILE A 93 8.10 28.54 -20.87
N CYS A 94 8.35 29.51 -20.02
CA CYS A 94 7.59 29.78 -18.81
C CYS A 94 6.91 31.15 -18.91
N LYS A 95 5.63 31.22 -18.51
CA LYS A 95 4.90 32.47 -18.38
C LYS A 95 4.82 32.86 -16.92
N GLN A 96 5.31 34.05 -16.57
CA GLN A 96 5.10 34.63 -15.25
C GLN A 96 3.63 35.07 -15.14
N LEU A 97 2.87 34.53 -14.19
CA LEU A 97 1.42 34.77 -14.13
C LEU A 97 1.07 36.21 -13.74
N ASP A 98 1.89 36.82 -12.87
CA ASP A 98 1.61 38.17 -12.35
C ASP A 98 1.90 39.26 -13.40
N THR A 99 3.04 39.17 -14.08
CA THR A 99 3.48 40.17 -15.09
C THR A 99 3.03 39.83 -16.51
N LYS A 100 2.62 38.57 -16.74
CA LYS A 100 2.38 37.97 -18.07
C LYS A 100 3.62 37.89 -18.97
N GLU A 101 4.80 38.16 -18.44
CA GLU A 101 6.06 38.02 -19.17
C GLU A 101 6.34 36.57 -19.55
N ILE A 102 7.06 36.37 -20.66
CA ILE A 102 7.46 35.06 -21.15
C ILE A 102 8.97 34.95 -21.04
N HIS A 103 9.42 34.00 -20.23
CA HIS A 103 10.83 33.64 -20.08
C HIS A 103 11.13 32.37 -20.88
N THR A 104 12.30 32.34 -21.50
CA THR A 104 12.85 31.13 -22.14
C THR A 104 14.09 30.70 -21.38
N PHE A 105 14.03 29.56 -20.72
CA PHE A 105 15.15 28.95 -20.03
C PHE A 105 15.81 27.90 -20.91
N LYS A 106 17.13 27.74 -20.77
CA LYS A 106 17.89 26.66 -21.38
C LYS A 106 18.46 25.78 -20.28
N ALA A 107 18.25 24.46 -20.38
CA ALA A 107 18.74 23.52 -19.39
C ALA A 107 19.27 22.25 -20.06
N ARG A 108 20.34 21.67 -19.50
CA ARG A 108 20.87 20.38 -19.96
C ARG A 108 19.95 19.22 -19.57
N TRP A 109 19.28 19.32 -18.42
CA TRP A 109 18.36 18.33 -17.90
C TRP A 109 17.00 18.96 -17.63
N VAL A 110 15.94 18.21 -17.84
CA VAL A 110 14.56 18.59 -17.46
C VAL A 110 13.93 17.49 -16.62
N VAL A 111 13.46 17.84 -15.42
CA VAL A 111 12.72 16.93 -14.55
C VAL A 111 11.27 17.41 -14.45
N ASP A 112 10.33 16.63 -15.01
CA ASP A 112 8.90 16.89 -14.84
C ASP A 112 8.45 16.40 -13.46
N ALA A 113 8.20 17.36 -12.57
CA ALA A 113 7.62 17.17 -11.25
C ALA A 113 6.23 17.84 -11.13
N MET A 114 5.53 18.10 -12.23
CA MET A 114 4.22 18.81 -12.24
C MET A 114 3.03 17.93 -11.81
N GLY A 115 3.31 16.84 -11.09
CA GLY A 115 2.34 15.89 -10.58
C GLY A 115 1.29 15.48 -11.62
N ARG A 116 0.02 15.60 -11.25
CA ARG A 116 -1.13 15.16 -12.05
C ARG A 116 -1.27 15.83 -13.43
N ARG A 117 -0.54 16.93 -13.69
CA ARG A 117 -0.47 17.52 -15.03
C ARG A 117 0.13 16.54 -16.04
N ARG A 118 1.14 15.76 -15.61
CA ARG A 118 1.83 14.72 -16.40
C ARG A 118 2.31 15.26 -17.74
N PHE A 119 3.02 16.38 -17.69
CA PHE A 119 3.23 17.23 -18.86
C PHE A 119 4.08 16.52 -19.92
N LEU A 120 5.25 16.00 -19.54
CA LEU A 120 6.12 15.28 -20.48
C LEU A 120 5.51 13.95 -20.91
N GLN A 121 4.89 13.20 -19.99
CA GLN A 121 4.21 11.95 -20.31
C GLN A 121 3.21 12.16 -21.47
N LYS A 122 2.29 13.12 -21.32
CA LYS A 122 1.27 13.42 -22.34
C LYS A 122 1.85 14.02 -23.61
N LYS A 123 2.83 14.92 -23.49
CA LYS A 123 3.50 15.53 -24.66
C LYS A 123 4.14 14.48 -25.56
N LEU A 124 4.67 13.42 -24.97
CA LEU A 124 5.41 12.36 -25.67
C LEU A 124 4.55 11.12 -25.98
N GLY A 125 3.27 11.10 -25.60
CA GLY A 125 2.39 9.94 -25.83
C GLY A 125 2.81 8.70 -25.04
N LEU A 126 3.33 8.88 -23.82
CA LEU A 126 3.88 7.82 -22.98
C LEU A 126 2.86 7.24 -21.99
N GLU A 127 1.59 7.63 -22.08
CA GLU A 127 0.56 7.16 -21.18
C GLU A 127 0.35 5.65 -21.27
N LYS A 128 0.32 5.00 -20.11
CA LYS A 128 -0.15 3.63 -19.97
C LYS A 128 -1.26 3.61 -18.92
N SER A 129 -2.47 3.29 -19.31
CA SER A 129 -3.58 3.14 -18.36
C SER A 129 -3.39 1.90 -17.49
N ASN A 130 -3.64 2.05 -16.19
CA ASN A 130 -3.81 0.95 -15.23
C ASN A 130 -5.25 0.97 -14.70
N PHE A 131 -5.64 0.02 -13.83
CA PHE A 131 -6.98 -0.14 -13.21
C PHE A 131 -7.84 1.13 -13.21
N GLN A 132 -8.67 1.28 -14.24
CA GLN A 132 -9.45 2.50 -14.51
C GLN A 132 -10.82 2.49 -13.82
N ASP A 133 -11.00 1.62 -12.84
CA ASP A 133 -12.24 1.39 -12.13
C ASP A 133 -12.15 1.86 -10.67
N ARG A 134 -11.27 2.82 -10.35
CA ARG A 134 -11.06 3.29 -8.98
C ARG A 134 -11.04 4.79 -8.87
N SER A 135 -11.79 5.28 -7.92
CA SER A 135 -11.96 6.71 -7.70
C SER A 135 -11.84 7.05 -6.23
N ALA A 136 -11.47 8.31 -5.96
CA ALA A 136 -11.33 8.81 -4.60
C ALA A 136 -11.88 10.22 -4.47
N VAL A 137 -12.41 10.52 -3.29
CA VAL A 137 -12.63 11.89 -2.80
C VAL A 137 -12.01 12.03 -1.43
N TRP A 138 -11.58 13.24 -1.08
CA TRP A 138 -11.04 13.51 0.24
C TRP A 138 -11.21 14.97 0.63
N PHE A 139 -11.23 15.20 1.94
CA PHE A 139 -11.42 16.50 2.56
C PHE A 139 -10.75 16.53 3.92
N ARG A 140 -10.44 17.73 4.39
CA ARG A 140 -9.95 17.95 5.76
C ARG A 140 -11.04 18.58 6.62
N ILE A 141 -11.17 18.08 7.84
CA ILE A 141 -11.96 18.72 8.90
C ILE A 141 -10.97 19.44 9.83
N ASN A 142 -11.25 20.69 10.20
CA ASN A 142 -10.41 21.50 11.10
C ASN A 142 -10.55 21.10 12.58
N GLU A 143 -10.61 19.80 12.85
CA GLU A 143 -10.79 19.25 14.20
C GLU A 143 -10.20 17.85 14.27
N ARG A 144 -9.98 17.40 15.50
CA ARG A 144 -9.67 16.01 15.82
C ARG A 144 -10.89 15.12 15.56
N VAL A 145 -10.69 14.08 14.74
CA VAL A 145 -11.62 12.95 14.60
C VAL A 145 -10.85 11.68 14.93
N ASP A 146 -11.06 11.16 16.14
CA ASP A 146 -10.41 9.94 16.62
C ASP A 146 -11.36 8.73 16.51
N VAL A 147 -10.84 7.61 16.00
CA VAL A 147 -11.61 6.37 15.92
C VAL A 147 -11.99 5.83 17.31
N SER A 148 -11.23 6.17 18.35
CA SER A 148 -11.60 5.80 19.72
C SER A 148 -12.86 6.51 20.20
N ASP A 149 -13.13 7.73 19.72
CA ASP A 149 -14.34 8.49 20.09
C ASP A 149 -15.60 7.90 19.46
N LEU A 150 -15.45 7.01 18.46
CA LEU A 150 -16.53 6.25 17.85
C LEU A 150 -16.98 5.05 18.71
N VAL A 151 -16.26 4.77 19.81
CA VAL A 151 -16.55 3.66 20.73
C VAL A 151 -16.83 4.19 22.14
N PRO A 152 -18.03 3.95 22.71
CA PRO A 152 -18.36 4.38 24.06
C PRO A 152 -17.34 3.89 25.11
N LEU A 153 -16.97 4.77 26.05
CA LEU A 153 -15.96 4.49 27.10
C LEU A 153 -16.32 3.29 28.00
N ILE A 154 -17.60 2.92 28.08
CA ILE A 154 -18.05 1.73 28.82
C ILE A 154 -17.47 0.43 28.24
N ASN A 155 -17.08 0.42 26.96
CA ASN A 155 -16.40 -0.71 26.31
C ASN A 155 -14.90 -0.73 26.67
N SER A 156 -14.60 -0.78 27.97
CA SER A 156 -13.23 -0.68 28.50
C SER A 156 -12.29 -1.76 27.96
N GLN A 157 -12.79 -2.98 27.70
CA GLN A 157 -12.01 -4.06 27.10
C GLN A 157 -11.46 -3.67 25.71
N TRP A 158 -12.27 -3.03 24.86
CA TRP A 158 -11.84 -2.58 23.53
C TRP A 158 -10.78 -1.47 23.62
N HIS A 159 -11.00 -0.51 24.51
CA HIS A 159 -10.05 0.59 24.76
C HIS A 159 -8.71 0.06 25.30
N ASN A 160 -8.74 -0.94 26.18
CA ASN A 160 -7.55 -1.54 26.78
C ASN A 160 -6.70 -2.37 25.80
N ARG A 161 -7.22 -2.77 24.63
CA ARG A 161 -6.41 -3.43 23.58
C ARG A 161 -5.30 -2.51 23.06
N VAL A 162 -5.54 -1.20 23.02
CA VAL A 162 -4.58 -0.16 22.61
C VAL A 162 -4.68 1.01 23.61
N PRO A 163 -3.96 0.95 24.73
CA PRO A 163 -4.10 1.91 25.82
C PRO A 163 -3.61 3.32 25.44
N ASN A 164 -3.91 4.32 26.28
CA ASN A 164 -3.48 5.71 26.14
C ASN A 164 -4.01 6.44 24.91
N ASN A 165 -5.11 5.94 24.32
CA ASN A 165 -5.77 6.53 23.16
C ASN A 165 -4.84 6.78 21.95
N ILE A 166 -3.88 5.88 21.73
CA ILE A 166 -2.88 6.04 20.67
C ILE A 166 -3.36 5.55 19.29
N ARG A 167 -4.59 5.00 19.19
CA ARG A 167 -5.22 4.66 17.89
C ARG A 167 -5.33 5.87 16.98
N TYR A 168 -5.48 7.07 17.57
CA TYR A 168 -5.43 8.34 16.86
C TYR A 168 -4.26 8.43 15.87
N TYR A 169 -3.08 7.98 16.30
CA TYR A 169 -1.85 8.07 15.53
C TYR A 169 -1.68 6.96 14.48
N SER A 170 -2.59 6.01 14.36
CA SER A 170 -2.58 5.08 13.23
C SER A 170 -3.09 5.76 11.96
N ALA A 171 -2.69 5.28 10.78
CA ALA A 171 -3.51 5.52 9.59
C ALA A 171 -4.70 4.55 9.69
N ASN A 172 -5.87 5.08 10.03
CA ASN A 172 -7.06 4.28 10.28
C ASN A 172 -7.83 4.06 8.97
N HIS A 173 -8.30 2.83 8.76
CA HIS A 173 -9.04 2.43 7.57
C HIS A 173 -10.33 1.73 8.02
N LEU A 174 -11.48 2.32 7.70
CA LEU A 174 -12.77 1.63 7.77
C LEU A 174 -12.96 0.91 6.44
N VAL A 175 -13.13 -0.41 6.47
CA VAL A 175 -13.15 -1.24 5.25
C VAL A 175 -14.51 -1.92 5.12
N GLY A 176 -15.08 -1.83 3.92
CA GLY A 176 -16.29 -2.55 3.53
C GLY A 176 -16.20 -3.07 2.09
N GLU A 177 -17.32 -3.50 1.53
CA GLU A 177 -17.34 -4.16 0.21
C GLU A 177 -16.89 -3.20 -0.89
N GLY A 178 -15.73 -3.47 -1.50
CA GLY A 178 -15.19 -2.67 -2.59
C GLY A 178 -14.78 -1.22 -2.22
N TYR A 179 -14.68 -0.89 -0.93
CA TYR A 179 -14.26 0.44 -0.47
C TYR A 179 -13.40 0.40 0.78
N TRP A 180 -12.73 1.53 1.02
CA TRP A 180 -12.20 1.88 2.34
C TRP A 180 -12.26 3.40 2.56
N VAL A 181 -12.33 3.80 3.83
CA VAL A 181 -12.31 5.20 4.27
C VAL A 181 -11.11 5.40 5.17
N TRP A 182 -10.23 6.36 4.85
CA TRP A 182 -9.12 6.72 5.72
C TRP A 182 -9.49 7.80 6.73
N LEU A 183 -8.87 7.74 7.90
CA LEU A 183 -8.80 8.83 8.86
C LEU A 183 -7.34 8.99 9.28
N ILE A 184 -6.76 10.14 8.96
CA ILE A 184 -5.34 10.45 9.18
C ILE A 184 -5.24 11.79 9.91
N PRO A 185 -4.68 11.83 11.13
CA PRO A 185 -4.47 13.08 11.82
C PRO A 185 -3.31 13.86 11.20
N LEU A 186 -3.41 15.18 11.19
CA LEU A 186 -2.35 16.07 10.75
C LEU A 186 -1.80 16.88 11.93
N PRO A 187 -0.49 17.21 11.95
CA PRO A 187 0.11 18.06 12.99
C PRO A 187 -0.53 19.45 13.10
N SER A 188 -1.18 19.94 12.05
CA SER A 188 -1.96 21.18 12.05
C SER A 188 -3.25 21.13 12.87
N GLY A 189 -3.62 19.96 13.41
CA GLY A 189 -4.87 19.73 14.16
C GLY A 189 -6.05 19.29 13.28
N TYR A 190 -5.88 19.33 11.96
CA TYR A 190 -6.87 18.83 11.01
C TYR A 190 -6.88 17.30 10.98
N THR A 191 -8.03 16.73 10.65
CA THR A 191 -8.14 15.31 10.27
C THR A 191 -8.44 15.19 8.78
N SER A 192 -7.59 14.46 8.06
CA SER A 192 -7.82 14.08 6.67
C SER A 192 -8.73 12.87 6.60
N ILE A 193 -9.84 12.98 5.87
CA ILE A 193 -10.79 11.91 5.62
C ILE A 193 -10.90 11.71 4.11
N GLY A 194 -10.84 10.46 3.65
CA GLY A 194 -11.00 10.16 2.24
C GLY A 194 -11.71 8.85 2.00
N ILE A 195 -12.56 8.84 0.98
CA ILE A 195 -13.32 7.69 0.52
C ILE A 195 -12.67 7.20 -0.77
N VAL A 196 -12.34 5.92 -0.80
CA VAL A 196 -11.73 5.26 -1.97
C VAL A 196 -12.54 4.03 -2.31
N THR A 197 -12.98 3.92 -3.56
CA THR A 197 -13.86 2.83 -4.00
C THR A 197 -13.41 2.21 -5.31
N SER A 198 -13.81 0.95 -5.52
CA SER A 198 -13.99 0.43 -6.87
C SER A 198 -15.31 0.97 -7.45
N ASP A 199 -15.22 1.60 -8.62
CA ASP A 199 -16.33 2.15 -9.39
C ASP A 199 -17.30 1.07 -9.87
N THR A 200 -16.86 -0.20 -9.90
CA THR A 200 -17.72 -1.35 -10.23
C THR A 200 -18.71 -1.70 -9.12
N VAL A 201 -18.41 -1.30 -7.88
CA VAL A 201 -19.23 -1.56 -6.69
C VAL A 201 -19.91 -0.27 -6.22
N HIS A 202 -19.19 0.86 -6.23
CA HIS A 202 -19.70 2.16 -5.81
C HIS A 202 -19.53 3.18 -6.93
N ASN A 203 -20.64 3.63 -7.51
CA ASN A 203 -20.60 4.60 -8.59
C ASN A 203 -20.06 5.95 -8.09
N PHE A 204 -18.94 6.41 -8.66
CA PHE A 204 -18.30 7.69 -8.29
C PHE A 204 -19.26 8.89 -8.24
N LYS A 205 -20.30 8.91 -9.09
CA LYS A 205 -21.30 10.00 -9.09
C LYS A 205 -22.08 10.12 -7.79
N GLU A 206 -22.13 9.07 -6.98
CA GLU A 206 -22.82 9.00 -5.68
C GLU A 206 -22.06 9.68 -4.55
N TYR A 207 -20.76 9.97 -4.71
CA TYR A 207 -19.93 10.61 -3.68
C TYR A 207 -18.98 11.71 -4.21
N SER A 208 -19.14 12.12 -5.47
CA SER A 208 -18.28 13.09 -6.19
C SER A 208 -18.31 14.56 -5.73
N THR A 209 -19.12 14.90 -4.72
CA THR A 209 -19.19 16.22 -4.06
C THR A 209 -19.23 16.00 -2.56
N TYR A 210 -18.92 17.02 -1.76
CA TYR A 210 -18.90 16.86 -0.30
C TYR A 210 -20.24 16.37 0.28
N GLU A 211 -21.35 17.02 -0.09
CA GLU A 211 -22.71 16.58 0.33
C GLU A 211 -22.99 15.11 -0.03
N LYS A 212 -22.63 14.72 -1.26
CA LYS A 212 -22.78 13.34 -1.72
C LYS A 212 -21.89 12.38 -0.96
N ALA A 213 -20.65 12.78 -0.66
CA ALA A 213 -19.73 12.00 0.17
C ALA A 213 -20.28 11.79 1.59
N CYS A 214 -20.90 12.82 2.20
CA CYS A 214 -21.58 12.69 3.49
C CYS A 214 -22.77 11.71 3.42
N ASN A 215 -23.61 11.81 2.40
CA ASN A 215 -24.72 10.86 2.18
C ASN A 215 -24.21 9.42 1.97
N TRP A 216 -23.11 9.28 1.23
CA TRP A 216 -22.45 7.99 1.04
C TRP A 216 -21.92 7.44 2.37
N LEU A 217 -21.25 8.27 3.19
CA LEU A 217 -20.80 7.87 4.53
C LEU A 217 -21.97 7.48 5.43
N GLN A 218 -23.08 8.20 5.38
CA GLN A 218 -24.27 7.83 6.15
C GLN A 218 -24.79 6.44 5.77
N LYS A 219 -24.73 6.08 4.49
CA LYS A 219 -25.14 4.77 4.00
C LYS A 219 -24.16 3.66 4.38
N TYR A 220 -22.86 3.90 4.25
CA TYR A 220 -21.85 2.84 4.33
C TYR A 220 -21.04 2.82 5.62
N GLU A 221 -20.85 3.96 6.29
CA GLU A 221 -20.11 4.11 7.55
C GLU A 221 -20.85 5.09 8.52
N PRO A 222 -22.09 4.75 8.95
CA PRO A 222 -23.00 5.67 9.62
C PRO A 222 -22.47 6.24 10.95
N ILE A 223 -21.66 5.47 11.68
CA ILE A 223 -21.07 5.92 12.96
C ILE A 223 -20.08 7.07 12.70
N LEU A 224 -19.28 6.97 11.63
CA LEU A 224 -18.40 8.07 11.24
C LEU A 224 -19.20 9.26 10.73
N ALA A 225 -20.23 9.02 9.91
CA ALA A 225 -21.08 10.08 9.38
C ALA A 225 -21.72 10.91 10.51
N GLU A 226 -22.26 10.25 11.54
CA GLU A 226 -22.83 10.91 12.73
C GLU A 226 -21.77 11.75 13.46
N GLN A 227 -20.55 11.25 13.61
CA GLN A 227 -19.46 11.95 14.31
C GLN A 227 -19.04 13.26 13.61
N ILE A 228 -19.24 13.35 12.30
CA ILE A 228 -18.81 14.51 11.49
C ILE A 228 -19.96 15.33 10.92
N LYS A 229 -21.22 15.00 11.22
CA LYS A 229 -22.42 15.54 10.56
C LYS A 229 -22.52 17.08 10.57
N ASP A 230 -22.07 17.72 11.65
CA ASP A 230 -22.17 19.17 11.86
C ASP A 230 -20.87 19.92 11.48
N ARG A 231 -19.88 19.21 10.93
CA ARG A 231 -18.55 19.76 10.65
C ARG A 231 -18.44 20.15 9.18
N GLN A 232 -17.95 21.36 8.90
CA GLN A 232 -17.68 21.80 7.54
C GLN A 232 -16.27 21.42 7.09
N PRO A 233 -16.08 21.05 5.81
CA PRO A 233 -14.77 20.71 5.29
C PRO A 233 -13.99 21.99 5.01
N ALA A 234 -12.69 21.98 5.32
CA ALA A 234 -11.78 23.06 4.95
C ALA A 234 -11.44 23.05 3.45
N ASP A 235 -11.53 21.88 2.83
CA ASP A 235 -11.39 21.68 1.39
C ASP A 235 -12.12 20.40 0.95
N PHE A 236 -12.33 20.26 -0.36
CA PHE A 236 -12.81 19.01 -0.93
C PHE A 236 -12.16 18.78 -2.28
N MET A 237 -11.57 17.60 -2.43
CA MET A 237 -10.86 17.18 -3.63
C MET A 237 -11.43 15.86 -4.13
N LYS A 238 -11.30 15.64 -5.43
CA LYS A 238 -11.74 14.41 -6.07
C LYS A 238 -10.80 14.01 -7.19
N MET A 239 -10.65 12.71 -7.39
CA MET A 239 -9.86 12.15 -8.47
C MET A 239 -10.51 10.86 -8.96
N PRO A 240 -11.30 10.92 -10.05
CA PRO A 240 -11.79 9.72 -10.69
C PRO A 240 -10.65 8.99 -11.40
N LYS A 241 -10.71 7.65 -11.44
CA LYS A 241 -9.77 6.82 -12.22
C LYS A 241 -8.31 7.19 -11.96
N TYR A 242 -7.94 7.25 -10.69
CA TYR A 242 -6.69 7.89 -10.26
C TYR A 242 -5.43 7.11 -10.66
N SER A 243 -5.54 5.82 -11.00
CA SER A 243 -4.40 4.94 -11.26
C SER A 243 -3.91 5.03 -12.71
N TYR A 244 -2.60 5.18 -12.90
CA TYR A 244 -1.96 5.22 -14.22
C TYR A 244 -0.47 4.89 -14.12
N SER A 245 0.13 4.59 -15.27
CA SER A 245 1.54 4.32 -15.44
C SER A 245 2.07 4.99 -16.71
N SER A 246 3.34 4.76 -17.02
CA SER A 246 4.01 5.25 -18.22
C SER A 246 4.69 4.10 -18.97
N THR A 247 4.94 4.26 -20.26
CA THR A 247 5.85 3.40 -21.02
C THR A 247 7.32 3.76 -20.79
N GLN A 248 7.61 5.04 -20.46
CA GLN A 248 8.93 5.54 -20.12
C GLN A 248 8.83 6.72 -19.14
N VAL A 249 9.73 6.79 -18.16
CA VAL A 249 9.86 7.91 -17.21
C VAL A 249 11.29 8.44 -17.07
N PHE A 250 12.30 7.73 -17.55
CA PHE A 250 13.68 8.21 -17.62
C PHE A 250 14.20 8.13 -19.05
N SER A 251 14.96 9.14 -19.49
CA SER A 251 15.52 9.18 -20.83
C SER A 251 17.03 9.42 -20.81
N PHE A 252 17.72 8.78 -21.75
CA PHE A 252 19.12 9.05 -22.04
C PHE A 252 19.31 10.47 -22.59
N ASN A 253 18.27 11.02 -23.23
CA ASN A 253 18.23 12.41 -23.72
C ASN A 253 17.85 13.39 -22.59
N ARG A 254 18.34 13.14 -21.37
CA ARG A 254 18.37 14.06 -20.22
C ARG A 254 17.03 14.64 -19.76
N TRP A 255 15.97 13.85 -19.85
CA TRP A 255 14.69 14.18 -19.20
C TRP A 255 14.15 13.05 -18.35
N THR A 256 13.40 13.39 -17.30
CA THR A 256 12.74 12.40 -16.42
C THR A 256 11.38 12.89 -15.93
N CYS A 257 10.48 11.97 -15.59
CA CYS A 257 9.24 12.25 -14.86
C CYS A 257 9.32 11.64 -13.45
N VAL A 258 9.03 12.42 -12.41
CA VAL A 258 9.09 11.95 -11.01
C VAL A 258 7.73 12.04 -10.31
N GLY A 259 7.53 11.16 -9.32
CA GLY A 259 6.29 11.10 -8.55
C GLY A 259 5.05 10.91 -9.44
N GLU A 260 3.98 11.65 -9.12
CA GLU A 260 2.70 11.60 -9.85
C GLU A 260 2.83 12.02 -11.33
N ALA A 261 3.91 12.71 -11.75
CA ALA A 261 4.11 13.03 -13.17
C ALA A 261 4.44 11.79 -14.02
N GLY A 262 5.04 10.76 -13.39
CA GLY A 262 5.41 9.51 -14.06
C GLY A 262 4.39 8.40 -13.90
N ALA A 263 3.93 8.13 -12.67
CA ALA A 263 2.99 7.05 -12.39
C ALA A 263 2.30 7.26 -11.04
N PHE A 264 1.13 6.64 -10.85
CA PHE A 264 0.47 6.59 -9.56
C PHE A 264 -0.29 5.25 -9.40
N PRO A 265 0.06 4.42 -8.40
CA PRO A 265 -0.55 3.11 -8.24
C PRO A 265 -1.92 3.17 -7.53
N ASP A 266 -1.93 3.44 -6.23
CA ASP A 266 -3.12 3.49 -5.36
C ASP A 266 -2.76 4.15 -4.02
N PRO A 267 -3.69 4.82 -3.30
CA PRO A 267 -3.41 5.32 -1.96
C PRO A 267 -3.38 4.23 -0.86
N LEU A 268 -3.95 3.04 -1.08
CA LEU A 268 -3.95 1.95 -0.09
C LEU A 268 -2.51 1.48 0.19
N TYR A 269 -2.14 1.34 1.46
CA TYR A 269 -0.77 1.07 1.93
C TYR A 269 0.26 2.19 1.71
N SER A 270 -0.16 3.36 1.19
CA SER A 270 0.66 4.55 0.99
C SER A 270 1.89 4.42 0.05
N PRO A 271 1.87 3.64 -1.05
CA PRO A 271 3.04 3.47 -1.93
C PRO A 271 3.44 4.74 -2.69
N GLY A 272 2.58 5.76 -2.78
CA GLY A 272 2.86 6.99 -3.54
C GLY A 272 4.13 7.71 -3.09
N THR A 273 4.39 7.79 -1.77
CA THR A 273 5.62 8.40 -1.25
C THR A 273 6.86 7.56 -1.55
N ASP A 274 6.74 6.23 -1.52
CA ASP A 274 7.83 5.34 -1.93
C ASP A 274 8.18 5.55 -3.40
N MET A 275 7.17 5.68 -4.27
CA MET A 275 7.39 5.99 -5.68
C MET A 275 8.05 7.35 -5.89
N ILE A 276 7.67 8.39 -5.12
CA ILE A 276 8.34 9.70 -5.15
C ILE A 276 9.83 9.54 -4.78
N ALA A 277 10.12 8.82 -3.68
CA ALA A 277 11.48 8.61 -3.21
C ALA A 277 12.33 7.83 -4.22
N LEU A 278 11.79 6.75 -4.79
CA LEU A 278 12.47 5.94 -5.81
C LEU A 278 12.73 6.73 -7.10
N GLY A 279 11.72 7.47 -7.58
CA GLY A 279 11.83 8.29 -8.78
C GLY A 279 12.90 9.38 -8.63
N ASN A 280 12.85 10.13 -7.53
CA ASN A 280 13.86 11.16 -7.23
C ASN A 280 15.26 10.54 -7.08
N THR A 281 15.37 9.40 -6.39
CA THR A 281 16.66 8.74 -6.19
C THR A 281 17.27 8.32 -7.53
N LEU A 282 16.51 7.61 -8.38
CA LEU A 282 16.96 7.21 -9.72
C LEU A 282 17.30 8.42 -10.60
N THR A 283 16.45 9.44 -10.66
CA THR A 283 16.72 10.67 -11.41
C THR A 283 18.04 11.31 -10.98
N THR A 284 18.28 11.45 -9.66
CA THR A 284 19.52 12.07 -9.18
C THR A 284 20.76 11.23 -9.50
N GLU A 285 20.68 9.90 -9.47
CA GLU A 285 21.80 9.03 -9.85
C GLU A 285 22.08 9.10 -11.35
N LEU A 286 21.06 9.12 -12.21
CA LEU A 286 21.23 9.28 -13.65
C LEU A 286 21.89 10.63 -14.00
N ILE A 287 21.49 11.71 -13.32
CA ILE A 287 22.11 13.04 -13.47
C ILE A 287 23.59 12.99 -13.06
N LYS A 288 23.94 12.37 -11.93
CA LYS A 288 25.35 12.24 -11.50
C LYS A 288 26.19 11.42 -12.48
N LEU A 289 25.62 10.35 -13.04
CA LEU A 289 26.27 9.54 -14.05
C LEU A 289 26.52 10.35 -15.33
N ASP A 290 25.58 11.19 -15.77
CA ASP A 290 25.80 12.08 -16.93
C ASP A 290 26.88 13.13 -16.63
N LEU A 291 26.83 13.77 -15.45
CA LEU A 291 27.81 14.77 -15.05
C LEU A 291 29.23 14.20 -14.94
N SER A 292 29.37 12.91 -14.63
CA SER A 292 30.66 12.22 -14.59
C SER A 292 31.04 11.51 -15.90
N GLY A 293 30.23 11.64 -16.96
CA GLY A 293 30.48 11.02 -18.27
C GLY A 293 30.29 9.50 -18.31
N LYS A 294 29.56 8.93 -17.35
CA LYS A 294 29.37 7.48 -17.16
C LYS A 294 27.95 7.00 -17.51
N LEU A 295 27.00 7.92 -17.77
CA LEU A 295 25.64 7.55 -18.16
C LEU A 295 25.66 6.76 -19.47
N ASN A 296 24.93 5.65 -19.49
CA ASN A 296 24.72 4.83 -20.68
C ASN A 296 23.27 4.33 -20.74
N GLN A 297 22.86 3.80 -21.89
CA GLN A 297 21.50 3.34 -22.11
C GLN A 297 21.11 2.18 -21.16
N LYS A 298 22.04 1.27 -20.83
CA LYS A 298 21.79 0.15 -19.88
C LYS A 298 21.29 0.67 -18.53
N MET A 299 21.88 1.75 -18.01
CA MET A 299 21.47 2.36 -16.74
C MET A 299 20.07 2.99 -16.82
N VAL A 300 19.75 3.65 -17.93
CA VAL A 300 18.43 4.27 -18.16
C VAL A 300 17.34 3.20 -18.30
N ASP A 301 17.61 2.14 -19.06
CA ASP A 301 16.67 1.03 -19.27
C ASP A 301 16.41 0.29 -17.96
N HIS A 302 17.46 0.07 -17.17
CA HIS A 302 17.35 -0.51 -15.83
C HIS A 302 16.48 0.36 -14.91
N ALA A 303 16.74 1.67 -14.85
CA ALA A 303 15.95 2.60 -14.04
C ALA A 303 14.46 2.58 -14.43
N ASN A 304 14.15 2.62 -15.73
CA ASN A 304 12.76 2.50 -16.22
C ASN A 304 12.14 1.17 -15.81
N ARG A 305 12.83 0.06 -16.08
CA ARG A 305 12.34 -1.29 -15.78
C ARG A 305 12.05 -1.44 -14.29
N PHE A 306 12.99 -1.05 -13.43
CA PHE A 306 12.83 -1.16 -11.98
C PHE A 306 11.67 -0.30 -11.46
N TYR A 307 11.63 0.98 -11.84
CA TYR A 307 10.60 1.91 -11.37
C TYR A 307 9.20 1.50 -11.85
N LEU A 308 9.04 1.27 -13.15
CA LEU A 308 7.74 0.95 -13.75
C LEU A 308 7.25 -0.44 -13.34
N LYS A 309 8.15 -1.45 -13.26
CA LYS A 309 7.77 -2.78 -12.77
C LYS A 309 7.37 -2.73 -11.29
N THR A 310 8.08 -1.98 -10.46
CA THR A 310 7.68 -1.75 -9.05
C THR A 310 6.29 -1.13 -8.97
N ASN A 311 6.04 -0.05 -9.72
CA ASN A 311 4.73 0.61 -9.78
C ASN A 311 3.62 -0.36 -10.21
N ASP A 312 3.81 -1.06 -11.33
CA ASP A 312 2.79 -1.92 -11.93
C ASP A 312 2.53 -3.17 -11.08
N ASN A 313 3.56 -3.71 -10.43
CA ASN A 313 3.41 -4.82 -9.47
C ASN A 313 2.61 -4.39 -8.23
N VAL A 314 2.93 -3.22 -7.66
CA VAL A 314 2.17 -2.66 -6.53
C VAL A 314 0.72 -2.40 -6.95
N THR A 315 0.53 -1.80 -8.12
CA THR A 315 -0.78 -1.53 -8.71
C THR A 315 -1.60 -2.81 -8.87
N THR A 316 -1.01 -3.89 -9.40
CA THR A 316 -1.67 -5.19 -9.57
C THR A 316 -1.93 -5.91 -8.26
N SER A 317 -1.00 -5.82 -7.32
CA SER A 317 -1.12 -6.41 -5.98
C SER A 317 -2.28 -5.79 -5.20
N ILE A 318 -2.38 -4.45 -5.20
CA ILE A 318 -3.50 -3.72 -4.61
C ILE A 318 -4.77 -3.93 -5.46
N GLY A 319 -4.61 -3.99 -6.79
CA GLY A 319 -5.48 -4.63 -7.78
C GLY A 319 -6.38 -5.70 -7.20
N GLY A 320 -5.75 -6.82 -6.86
CA GLY A 320 -6.41 -8.00 -6.29
C GLY A 320 -7.09 -7.76 -4.95
N SER A 321 -6.57 -6.88 -4.09
CA SER A 321 -7.17 -6.60 -2.77
C SER A 321 -8.58 -6.03 -2.85
N TYR A 322 -8.90 -5.18 -3.84
CA TYR A 322 -10.24 -4.57 -3.93
C TYR A 322 -11.36 -5.60 -4.15
N GLN A 323 -11.06 -6.73 -4.79
CA GLN A 323 -12.02 -7.84 -4.96
C GLN A 323 -12.32 -8.58 -3.64
N LEU A 324 -11.52 -8.33 -2.61
CA LEU A 324 -11.54 -9.01 -1.32
C LEU A 324 -12.04 -8.10 -0.19
N LEU A 325 -11.97 -6.78 -0.37
CA LEU A 325 -12.46 -5.81 0.60
C LEU A 325 -13.93 -6.10 0.93
N GLY A 326 -14.23 -6.17 2.23
CA GLY A 326 -15.58 -6.42 2.76
C GLY A 326 -16.07 -7.86 2.70
N LYS A 327 -15.36 -8.80 2.07
CA LYS A 327 -15.79 -10.20 1.98
C LYS A 327 -15.57 -10.97 3.30
N SER A 328 -14.33 -11.20 3.69
CA SER A 328 -14.00 -11.96 4.91
C SER A 328 -12.86 -11.27 5.68
N PRO A 329 -13.06 -10.96 6.97
CA PRO A 329 -12.00 -10.37 7.80
C PRO A 329 -10.75 -11.25 7.88
N VAL A 330 -10.91 -12.57 8.05
CA VAL A 330 -9.77 -13.51 8.16
C VAL A 330 -9.00 -13.60 6.85
N LEU A 331 -9.69 -13.61 5.72
CA LEU A 331 -9.06 -13.57 4.41
C LEU A 331 -8.26 -12.27 4.23
N PHE A 332 -8.86 -11.13 4.56
CA PHE A 332 -8.17 -9.82 4.49
C PHE A 332 -6.94 -9.78 5.41
N LEU A 333 -7.06 -10.29 6.64
CA LEU A 333 -5.95 -10.43 7.59
C LEU A 333 -4.79 -11.23 6.99
N MET A 334 -5.08 -12.42 6.46
CA MET A 334 -4.04 -13.28 5.91
C MET A 334 -3.38 -12.65 4.68
N GLN A 335 -4.16 -11.98 3.82
CA GLN A 335 -3.62 -11.23 2.71
C GLN A 335 -2.73 -10.07 3.18
N TYR A 336 -3.16 -9.32 4.19
CA TYR A 336 -2.39 -8.21 4.75
C TYR A 336 -1.04 -8.69 5.32
N ILE A 337 -1.05 -9.74 6.15
CA ILE A 337 0.16 -10.33 6.71
C ILE A 337 1.08 -10.83 5.58
N TRP A 338 0.54 -11.57 4.61
CA TRP A 338 1.29 -12.07 3.47
C TRP A 338 1.99 -10.94 2.70
N LYS A 339 1.25 -9.92 2.29
CA LYS A 339 1.78 -8.79 1.50
C LYS A 339 2.82 -7.99 2.27
N ALA A 340 2.60 -7.76 3.56
CA ALA A 340 3.58 -7.07 4.41
C ALA A 340 4.89 -7.86 4.51
N MET A 341 4.83 -9.16 4.79
CA MET A 341 6.03 -10.00 4.92
C MET A 341 6.73 -10.15 3.57
N PHE A 342 5.98 -10.35 2.49
CA PHE A 342 6.52 -10.44 1.14
C PHE A 342 7.29 -9.18 0.76
N SER A 343 6.73 -7.99 1.01
CA SER A 343 7.42 -6.72 0.75
C SER A 343 8.72 -6.61 1.54
N TRP A 344 8.69 -6.91 2.84
CA TRP A 344 9.87 -6.85 3.71
C TRP A 344 10.92 -7.92 3.39
N ALA A 345 10.51 -9.02 2.75
CA ALA A 345 11.42 -10.07 2.28
C ALA A 345 12.09 -9.75 0.93
N THR A 346 11.45 -8.94 0.08
CA THR A 346 11.82 -8.83 -1.35
C THR A 346 12.30 -7.44 -1.76
N VAL A 347 11.42 -6.45 -1.91
CA VAL A 347 11.81 -5.15 -2.47
C VAL A 347 12.48 -4.26 -1.43
N THR A 348 12.02 -4.31 -0.17
CA THR A 348 12.48 -3.40 0.89
C THR A 348 13.98 -3.56 1.22
N PRO A 349 14.54 -4.78 1.36
CA PRO A 349 15.98 -4.95 1.63
C PRO A 349 16.88 -4.39 0.51
N LEU A 350 16.47 -4.54 -0.76
CA LEU A 350 17.19 -3.99 -1.92
C LEU A 350 17.21 -2.46 -1.89
N ILE A 351 16.09 -1.83 -1.53
CA ILE A 351 15.99 -0.38 -1.39
C ILE A 351 16.89 0.12 -0.25
N PHE A 352 16.81 -0.50 0.92
CA PHE A 352 17.63 -0.16 2.09
C PHE A 352 19.13 -0.26 1.79
N ASN A 353 19.53 -1.17 0.90
CA ASN A 353 20.92 -1.40 0.56
C ASN A 353 21.32 -0.83 -0.80
N SER A 354 20.45 0.00 -1.41
CA SER A 354 20.69 0.68 -2.68
C SER A 354 21.08 -0.27 -3.82
N VAL A 355 20.66 -1.54 -3.76
CA VAL A 355 20.95 -2.54 -4.79
C VAL A 355 20.31 -2.15 -6.12
N PHE A 356 19.10 -1.60 -6.06
CA PHE A 356 18.32 -1.20 -7.23
C PHE A 356 18.96 -0.12 -8.10
N LEU A 357 20.00 0.58 -7.62
CA LEU A 357 20.71 1.61 -8.37
C LEU A 357 21.70 1.03 -9.38
N ASP A 358 22.10 -0.22 -9.21
CA ASP A 358 23.16 -0.86 -9.99
C ASP A 358 22.60 -2.11 -10.69
N PRO A 359 22.51 -2.11 -12.04
CA PRO A 359 21.99 -3.26 -12.77
C PRO A 359 22.83 -4.53 -12.58
N ASP A 360 24.16 -4.42 -12.54
CA ASP A 360 25.05 -5.58 -12.41
C ASP A 360 24.94 -6.19 -11.01
N ARG A 361 24.74 -5.34 -10.00
CA ARG A 361 24.47 -5.80 -8.63
C ARG A 361 23.08 -6.42 -8.51
N MET A 362 22.07 -5.86 -9.17
CA MET A 362 20.70 -6.37 -9.15
C MET A 362 20.60 -7.78 -9.75
N GLU A 363 21.30 -8.04 -10.87
CA GLU A 363 21.32 -9.34 -11.56
C GLU A 363 21.72 -10.51 -10.62
N LYS A 364 22.52 -10.26 -9.58
CA LYS A 364 22.91 -11.27 -8.59
C LYS A 364 21.74 -11.83 -7.76
N PHE A 365 20.61 -11.12 -7.72
CA PHE A 365 19.44 -11.47 -6.93
C PHE A 365 18.31 -12.11 -7.76
N ASP A 366 18.46 -12.20 -9.08
CA ASP A 366 17.38 -12.67 -9.97
C ASP A 366 16.92 -14.09 -9.61
N GLY A 367 17.85 -15.02 -9.37
CA GLY A 367 17.53 -16.40 -9.03
C GLY A 367 16.74 -16.55 -7.71
N VAL A 368 17.07 -15.77 -6.67
CA VAL A 368 16.29 -15.80 -5.42
C VAL A 368 14.95 -15.12 -5.58
N LEU A 369 14.87 -14.01 -6.31
CA LEU A 369 13.62 -13.26 -6.54
C LEU A 369 12.60 -14.03 -7.40
N GLU A 370 13.05 -14.92 -8.28
CA GLU A 370 12.18 -15.78 -9.08
C GLU A 370 11.35 -16.74 -8.21
N GLU A 371 11.98 -17.38 -7.23
CA GLU A 371 11.31 -18.28 -6.27
C GLU A 371 10.23 -17.56 -5.46
N PHE A 372 10.53 -16.34 -4.98
CA PHE A 372 9.55 -15.48 -4.31
C PHE A 372 8.37 -15.15 -5.23
N SER A 373 8.64 -14.79 -6.48
CA SER A 373 7.61 -14.38 -7.45
C SER A 373 6.66 -15.54 -7.75
N SER A 374 7.21 -16.75 -7.93
CA SER A 374 6.44 -17.97 -8.15
C SER A 374 5.55 -18.32 -6.95
N LEU A 375 6.09 -18.27 -5.73
CA LEU A 375 5.32 -18.53 -4.51
C LEU A 375 4.21 -17.48 -4.31
N ALA A 376 4.52 -16.20 -4.51
CA ALA A 376 3.54 -15.11 -4.40
C ALA A 376 2.41 -15.25 -5.41
N HIS A 377 2.70 -15.63 -6.65
CA HIS A 377 1.67 -15.90 -7.64
C HIS A 377 0.68 -16.95 -7.13
N GLN A 378 1.18 -18.07 -6.60
CA GLN A 378 0.34 -19.15 -6.11
C GLN A 378 -0.52 -18.72 -4.91
N VAL A 379 0.06 -17.99 -3.95
CA VAL A 379 -0.68 -17.50 -2.78
C VAL A 379 -1.75 -16.47 -3.16
N GLU A 380 -1.49 -15.60 -4.15
CA GLU A 380 -2.52 -14.68 -4.66
C GLU A 380 -3.66 -15.43 -5.38
N GLN A 381 -3.37 -16.52 -6.12
CA GLN A 381 -4.43 -17.38 -6.66
C GLN A 381 -5.25 -18.01 -5.53
N LEU A 382 -4.59 -18.52 -4.49
CA LEU A 382 -5.27 -19.09 -3.33
C LEU A 382 -6.21 -18.07 -2.65
N PHE A 383 -5.80 -16.81 -2.47
CA PHE A 383 -6.68 -15.77 -1.94
C PHE A 383 -7.90 -15.52 -2.83
N LYS A 384 -7.70 -15.51 -4.16
CA LYS A 384 -8.80 -15.35 -5.12
C LYS A 384 -9.78 -16.52 -5.03
N GLU A 385 -9.30 -17.75 -5.00
CA GLU A 385 -10.11 -18.96 -4.83
C GLU A 385 -10.88 -18.94 -3.51
N TRP A 386 -10.21 -18.58 -2.39
CA TRP A 386 -10.83 -18.46 -1.08
C TRP A 386 -11.98 -17.44 -1.11
N SER A 387 -11.78 -16.31 -1.78
CA SER A 387 -12.79 -15.25 -1.91
C SER A 387 -14.03 -15.61 -2.71
N ASN A 388 -13.97 -16.69 -3.49
CA ASN A 388 -15.05 -17.19 -4.34
C ASN A 388 -15.82 -18.36 -3.70
N LYS A 389 -15.38 -18.84 -2.53
CA LYS A 389 -16.08 -19.88 -1.76
C LYS A 389 -16.89 -19.25 -0.62
N PRO A 390 -17.93 -19.95 -0.11
CA PRO A 390 -18.54 -19.56 1.16
C PRO A 390 -17.47 -19.51 2.25
N THR A 391 -17.31 -18.35 2.87
CA THR A 391 -16.38 -18.11 3.98
C THR A 391 -17.20 -17.92 5.28
N HIS A 392 -16.58 -17.46 6.36
CA HIS A 392 -17.23 -17.15 7.65
C HIS A 392 -17.35 -18.33 8.64
N ARG A 393 -16.45 -19.30 8.57
CA ARG A 393 -16.26 -20.24 9.70
C ARG A 393 -15.24 -19.67 10.69
N LEU A 394 -14.31 -18.85 10.24
CA LEU A 394 -13.28 -18.24 11.07
C LEU A 394 -13.54 -16.76 11.35
N SER A 395 -13.13 -16.31 12.54
CA SER A 395 -13.19 -14.92 12.98
C SER A 395 -12.03 -14.56 13.91
N PHE A 396 -11.79 -13.26 14.09
CA PHE A 396 -10.90 -12.74 15.12
C PHE A 396 -11.48 -11.40 15.62
N GLU A 397 -11.07 -11.01 16.82
CA GLU A 397 -11.49 -9.74 17.42
C GLU A 397 -10.43 -8.65 17.20
N PHE A 398 -9.18 -8.95 17.53
CA PHE A 398 -8.07 -8.01 17.41
C PHE A 398 -6.76 -8.75 17.13
N ILE A 399 -5.97 -8.25 16.18
CA ILE A 399 -4.62 -8.77 15.91
C ILE A 399 -3.62 -7.61 15.81
N ASP A 400 -2.69 -7.57 16.78
CA ASP A 400 -1.42 -6.86 16.64
C ASP A 400 -0.42 -7.76 15.93
N TYR A 401 -0.33 -7.60 14.61
CA TYR A 401 0.54 -8.42 13.77
C TYR A 401 2.05 -8.28 14.07
N LEU A 402 2.47 -7.29 14.87
CA LEU A 402 3.86 -7.18 15.33
C LEU A 402 4.05 -7.72 16.76
N GLY A 403 3.06 -7.54 17.62
CA GLY A 403 3.11 -7.97 19.02
C GLY A 403 2.72 -9.43 19.23
N MET A 404 1.81 -9.97 18.42
CA MET A 404 1.19 -11.28 18.62
C MET A 404 1.72 -12.36 17.68
N LEU A 405 2.46 -11.99 16.62
CA LEU A 405 2.96 -12.93 15.60
C LEU A 405 4.50 -12.93 15.60
N PRO A 406 5.17 -13.73 16.44
CA PRO A 406 6.64 -13.67 16.59
C PRO A 406 7.43 -13.90 15.31
N PHE A 407 6.92 -14.73 14.39
CA PHE A 407 7.57 -15.03 13.11
C PHE A 407 7.72 -13.78 12.21
N VAL A 408 6.90 -12.74 12.43
CA VAL A 408 6.99 -11.47 11.70
C VAL A 408 8.28 -10.72 12.03
N ASN A 409 8.85 -10.91 13.22
CA ASN A 409 10.03 -10.16 13.66
C ASN A 409 11.27 -10.42 12.81
N GLN A 410 11.42 -11.61 12.22
CA GLN A 410 12.57 -11.93 11.37
C GLN A 410 12.65 -11.01 10.15
N PHE A 411 11.52 -10.73 9.50
CA PHE A 411 11.49 -9.87 8.31
C PHE A 411 11.96 -8.46 8.65
N ARG A 412 11.58 -7.96 9.84
CA ARG A 412 11.96 -6.62 10.31
C ARG A 412 13.40 -6.56 10.79
N SER A 413 13.87 -7.58 11.50
CA SER A 413 15.28 -7.65 11.91
C SER A 413 16.21 -7.60 10.72
N ASN A 414 15.75 -8.00 9.53
CA ASN A 414 16.52 -7.99 8.30
C ASN A 414 16.48 -6.64 7.54
N LEU A 415 15.77 -5.62 8.04
CA LEU A 415 15.71 -4.30 7.39
C LEU A 415 16.75 -3.33 7.95
N PHE A 416 18.00 -3.47 7.52
CA PHE A 416 19.08 -2.55 7.88
C PHE A 416 20.00 -2.23 6.69
N PHE A 417 20.66 -1.08 6.79
CA PHE A 417 21.58 -0.55 5.79
C PHE A 417 22.93 -1.27 5.83
N LYS A 418 23.68 -1.17 4.73
CA LYS A 418 25.09 -1.62 4.58
C LYS A 418 25.32 -3.13 4.70
N LYS A 419 24.35 -3.94 4.31
CA LYS A 419 24.54 -5.39 4.13
C LYS A 419 25.39 -5.69 2.90
N THR A 420 26.22 -6.73 2.99
CA THR A 420 26.88 -7.31 1.83
C THR A 420 25.88 -8.09 0.97
N ASP A 421 26.25 -8.38 -0.28
CA ASP A 421 25.40 -9.17 -1.17
C ASP A 421 25.15 -10.58 -0.61
N LEU A 422 26.17 -11.20 0.00
CA LEU A 422 26.04 -12.50 0.67
C LEU A 422 25.05 -12.45 1.84
N GLN A 423 25.17 -11.44 2.72
CA GLN A 423 24.23 -11.27 3.84
C GLN A 423 22.80 -11.10 3.35
N LEU A 424 22.59 -10.31 2.29
CA LEU A 424 21.27 -10.14 1.68
C LEU A 424 20.75 -11.48 1.14
N ILE A 425 21.55 -12.24 0.39
CA ILE A 425 21.14 -13.54 -0.14
C ILE A 425 20.76 -14.51 0.99
N ASP A 426 21.55 -14.56 2.06
CA ASP A 426 21.27 -15.40 3.23
C ASP A 426 19.93 -15.03 3.89
N ASP A 427 19.66 -13.72 4.04
CA ASP A 427 18.38 -13.25 4.56
C ASP A 427 17.21 -13.61 3.64
N TYR A 428 17.39 -13.60 2.32
CA TYR A 428 16.36 -13.97 1.35
C TYR A 428 16.02 -15.44 1.47
N ILE A 429 17.04 -16.30 1.57
CA ILE A 429 16.85 -17.74 1.78
C ILE A 429 16.13 -17.99 3.11
N ALA A 430 16.52 -17.28 4.18
CA ALA A 430 15.87 -17.41 5.48
C ALA A 430 14.42 -16.92 5.47
N ASN A 431 14.13 -15.81 4.79
CA ASN A 431 12.78 -15.25 4.66
C ASN A 431 11.88 -16.13 3.78
N LEU A 432 12.40 -16.70 2.69
CA LEU A 432 11.66 -17.60 1.81
C LEU A 432 11.18 -18.84 2.57
N LYS A 433 12.01 -19.39 3.47
CA LYS A 433 11.61 -20.52 4.33
C LYS A 433 10.39 -20.19 5.20
N ILE A 434 10.32 -18.99 5.78
CA ILE A 434 9.15 -18.56 6.55
C ILE A 434 7.94 -18.31 5.65
N LEU A 435 8.13 -17.68 4.48
CA LEU A 435 7.01 -17.48 3.56
C LEU A 435 6.45 -18.80 3.05
N GLU A 436 7.27 -19.81 2.82
CA GLU A 436 6.81 -21.16 2.45
C GLU A 436 5.95 -21.79 3.56
N GLU A 437 6.35 -21.63 4.82
CA GLU A 437 5.55 -22.08 5.97
C GLU A 437 4.25 -21.28 6.10
N LEU A 438 4.32 -19.95 5.95
CA LEU A 438 3.16 -19.08 5.99
C LEU A 438 2.16 -19.39 4.86
N ALA A 439 2.64 -19.67 3.65
CA ALA A 439 1.80 -20.08 2.52
C ALA A 439 1.03 -21.37 2.84
N GLN A 440 1.71 -22.37 3.42
CA GLN A 440 1.06 -23.61 3.86
C GLN A 440 0.05 -23.37 4.99
N VAL A 441 0.37 -22.51 5.96
CA VAL A 441 -0.56 -22.15 7.03
C VAL A 441 -1.79 -21.40 6.50
N ILE A 442 -1.61 -20.47 5.55
CA ILE A 442 -2.72 -19.79 4.86
C ILE A 442 -3.61 -20.82 4.16
N PHE A 443 -3.02 -21.78 3.45
CA PHE A 443 -3.76 -22.85 2.79
C PHE A 443 -4.58 -23.69 3.77
N LEU A 444 -3.98 -24.11 4.89
CA LEU A 444 -4.69 -24.89 5.91
C LEU A 444 -5.83 -24.09 6.59
N LEU A 445 -5.64 -22.79 6.83
CA LEU A 445 -6.71 -21.90 7.32
C LEU A 445 -7.81 -21.72 6.28
N ALA A 446 -7.47 -21.58 5.00
CA ALA A 446 -8.43 -21.48 3.92
C ALA A 446 -9.26 -22.77 3.78
N LEU A 447 -8.66 -23.95 3.95
CA LEU A 447 -9.36 -25.23 4.00
C LEU A 447 -10.29 -25.32 5.21
N GLU A 448 -9.86 -24.89 6.39
CA GLU A 448 -10.72 -24.87 7.57
C GLU A 448 -11.93 -23.96 7.40
N ASP A 449 -11.73 -22.81 6.75
CA ASP A 449 -12.77 -21.82 6.51
C ASP A 449 -13.76 -22.23 5.41
N THR A 450 -13.34 -23.03 4.44
CA THR A 450 -14.14 -23.33 3.24
C THR A 450 -14.54 -24.79 3.06
N MET A 451 -13.68 -25.74 3.45
CA MET A 451 -13.85 -27.18 3.24
C MET A 451 -13.19 -28.02 4.36
N PRO A 452 -13.63 -27.88 5.62
CA PRO A 452 -12.96 -28.47 6.79
C PRO A 452 -12.84 -30.00 6.74
N ASN A 453 -13.77 -30.68 6.06
CA ASN A 453 -13.73 -32.13 5.85
C ASN A 453 -12.51 -32.58 5.03
N LYS A 454 -11.89 -31.70 4.24
CA LYS A 454 -10.69 -32.03 3.48
C LYS A 454 -9.42 -32.01 4.33
N LEU A 455 -9.45 -31.41 5.53
CA LEU A 455 -8.30 -31.41 6.44
C LEU A 455 -7.90 -32.83 6.88
N THR A 456 -8.84 -33.78 6.90
CA THR A 456 -8.54 -35.18 7.27
C THR A 456 -7.70 -35.91 6.22
N MET A 457 -7.47 -35.31 5.05
CA MET A 457 -6.62 -35.88 4.00
C MET A 457 -5.13 -35.65 4.26
N PHE A 458 -4.77 -34.80 5.23
CA PHE A 458 -3.38 -34.51 5.56
C PHE A 458 -2.97 -35.24 6.83
N SER A 459 -1.91 -36.06 6.72
CA SER A 459 -1.29 -36.71 7.88
C SER A 459 -0.38 -35.75 8.63
N GLU A 460 -0.40 -35.79 9.95
CA GLU A 460 0.56 -35.03 10.77
C GLU A 460 1.92 -35.74 10.86
N PRO A 461 3.05 -35.02 10.77
CA PRO A 461 3.15 -33.58 10.52
C PRO A 461 2.86 -33.21 9.06
N VAL A 462 2.07 -32.16 8.83
CA VAL A 462 1.75 -31.68 7.48
C VAL A 462 2.95 -30.97 6.85
N TRP A 463 3.38 -31.42 5.67
CA TRP A 463 4.33 -30.71 4.82
C TRP A 463 4.01 -30.91 3.34
N LEU A 464 3.71 -29.81 2.64
CA LEU A 464 3.18 -29.79 1.28
C LEU A 464 4.09 -28.99 0.34
N ASN A 465 3.87 -29.13 -0.96
CA ASN A 465 4.42 -28.23 -1.95
C ASN A 465 3.68 -26.87 -1.92
N ALA A 466 4.28 -25.87 -1.28
CA ALA A 466 3.70 -24.53 -1.16
C ALA A 466 3.42 -23.84 -2.52
N TRP A 467 4.11 -24.24 -3.60
CA TRP A 467 3.89 -23.73 -4.95
C TRP A 467 2.74 -24.42 -5.70
N ALA A 468 2.07 -25.39 -5.07
CA ALA A 468 0.95 -26.12 -5.65
C ALA A 468 -0.33 -26.06 -4.80
N ILE A 469 -0.37 -25.20 -3.77
CA ILE A 469 -1.54 -25.00 -2.91
C ILE A 469 -2.72 -24.42 -3.70
N SER A 470 -3.89 -25.05 -3.64
CA SER A 470 -5.11 -24.57 -4.28
C SER A 470 -6.33 -25.13 -3.56
N LEU A 471 -7.43 -24.39 -3.51
CA LEU A 471 -8.74 -24.87 -3.07
C LEU A 471 -9.51 -25.59 -4.18
N ASP A 472 -8.89 -25.85 -5.33
CA ASP A 472 -9.36 -26.81 -6.32
C ASP A 472 -8.74 -28.19 -6.07
N VAL A 473 -9.53 -29.08 -5.47
CA VAL A 473 -9.10 -30.41 -5.02
C VAL A 473 -8.66 -31.29 -6.18
N ASP A 474 -9.25 -31.12 -7.36
CA ASP A 474 -8.96 -31.97 -8.52
C ASP A 474 -7.55 -31.70 -9.08
N THR A 475 -6.95 -30.57 -8.72
CA THR A 475 -5.60 -30.18 -9.17
C THR A 475 -4.47 -30.69 -8.28
N TRP A 476 -4.76 -31.20 -7.08
CA TRP A 476 -3.74 -31.50 -6.06
C TRP A 476 -2.71 -32.54 -6.52
N GLU A 477 -3.15 -33.64 -7.11
CA GLU A 477 -2.23 -34.68 -7.63
C GLU A 477 -1.47 -34.19 -8.86
N GLY A 478 -2.18 -33.58 -9.81
CA GLY A 478 -1.62 -33.11 -11.08
C GLY A 478 -0.56 -32.02 -10.91
N ASN A 479 -0.81 -31.08 -10.01
CA ASN A 479 0.12 -29.99 -9.70
C ASN A 479 1.18 -30.40 -8.65
N GLY A 480 1.08 -31.59 -8.08
CA GLY A 480 2.06 -32.13 -7.13
C GLY A 480 2.01 -31.47 -5.75
N LEU A 481 0.82 -31.21 -5.21
CA LEU A 481 0.63 -30.72 -3.83
C LEU A 481 1.34 -31.62 -2.81
N PHE A 482 1.27 -32.94 -3.02
CA PHE A 482 1.88 -33.95 -2.16
C PHE A 482 3.34 -34.28 -2.52
N LYS A 483 4.00 -33.43 -3.32
CA LYS A 483 5.42 -33.59 -3.71
C LYS A 483 6.23 -32.36 -3.24
N PRO A 484 6.56 -32.26 -1.94
CA PRO A 484 7.25 -31.10 -1.40
C PRO A 484 8.57 -30.79 -2.12
N LYS A 485 8.84 -29.50 -2.35
CA LYS A 485 10.09 -29.03 -2.98
C LYS A 485 11.22 -28.76 -1.97
N SER A 486 10.92 -28.76 -0.68
CA SER A 486 11.89 -28.49 0.38
C SER A 486 11.71 -29.45 1.55
N GLN A 487 12.72 -29.52 2.42
CA GLN A 487 12.71 -30.40 3.59
C GLN A 487 11.60 -29.98 4.58
N PRO A 488 10.90 -30.96 5.19
CA PRO A 488 9.86 -30.69 6.18
C PRO A 488 10.33 -29.77 7.32
N ARG A 489 9.48 -28.82 7.69
CA ARG A 489 9.69 -27.92 8.83
C ARG A 489 8.44 -27.88 9.69
N ASP A 490 8.64 -27.56 10.96
CA ASP A 490 7.54 -27.41 11.90
C ASP A 490 6.76 -26.12 11.62
N LEU A 491 5.50 -26.25 11.21
CA LEU A 491 4.58 -25.14 10.99
C LEU A 491 4.12 -24.48 12.30
N HIS A 492 4.37 -25.09 13.46
CA HIS A 492 3.87 -24.63 14.76
C HIS A 492 4.23 -23.17 15.05
N ARG A 493 5.46 -22.74 14.71
CA ARG A 493 5.92 -21.36 14.94
C ARG A 493 5.09 -20.29 14.20
N VAL A 494 4.45 -20.66 13.09
CA VAL A 494 3.56 -19.77 12.31
C VAL A 494 2.10 -20.03 12.65
N MET A 495 1.70 -21.31 12.70
CA MET A 495 0.31 -21.75 12.90
C MET A 495 -0.21 -21.38 14.30
N LYS A 496 0.55 -21.67 15.36
CA LYS A 496 0.10 -21.48 16.74
C LYS A 496 -0.32 -20.04 17.04
N PRO A 497 0.52 -19.01 16.82
CA PRO A 497 0.12 -17.64 17.15
C PRO A 497 -1.09 -17.15 16.32
N LEU A 498 -1.29 -17.67 15.10
CA LEU A 498 -2.50 -17.37 14.32
C LEU A 498 -3.74 -18.05 14.92
N LYS A 499 -3.66 -19.34 15.25
CA LYS A 499 -4.76 -20.12 15.85
C LYS A 499 -5.14 -19.68 17.26
N ASP A 500 -4.18 -19.15 18.02
CA ASP A 500 -4.46 -18.57 19.35
C ASP A 500 -5.37 -17.32 19.24
N ASN A 501 -5.41 -16.66 18.07
CA ASN A 501 -6.16 -15.41 17.84
C ASN A 501 -7.30 -15.53 16.81
N ILE A 502 -7.29 -16.56 15.95
CA ILE A 502 -8.34 -16.86 14.97
C ILE A 502 -9.16 -18.04 15.47
N GLN A 503 -10.47 -17.83 15.64
CA GLN A 503 -11.37 -18.79 16.26
C GLN A 503 -12.50 -19.18 15.31
N LEU A 504 -13.02 -20.40 15.49
CA LEU A 504 -14.26 -20.84 14.85
C LEU A 504 -15.43 -20.00 15.37
N ILE A 505 -16.26 -19.50 14.46
CA ILE A 505 -17.52 -18.84 14.81
C ILE A 505 -18.43 -19.91 15.42
N SER A 506 -18.70 -19.80 16.72
CA SER A 506 -19.60 -20.73 17.40
C SER A 506 -21.00 -20.68 16.77
N ASN A 507 -21.62 -21.85 16.53
CA ASN A 507 -22.94 -21.97 15.91
C ASN A 507 -24.08 -21.24 16.66
N GLN A 508 -23.84 -20.68 17.86
CA GLN A 508 -24.83 -19.90 18.60
C GLN A 508 -25.05 -18.48 18.04
N SER A 509 -24.10 -17.92 17.28
CA SER A 509 -24.24 -16.59 16.66
C SER A 509 -24.77 -16.62 15.21
N VAL A 510 -24.88 -17.80 14.60
CA VAL A 510 -25.27 -17.97 13.19
C VAL A 510 -26.80 -18.00 13.00
N SER A 511 -27.59 -18.15 14.08
CA SER A 511 -29.03 -18.43 13.98
C SER A 511 -29.96 -17.21 13.76
N LYS A 512 -29.46 -15.97 13.59
CA LYS A 512 -30.37 -14.82 13.37
C LYS A 512 -29.98 -13.76 12.33
N SER A 513 -28.81 -13.78 11.71
CA SER A 513 -28.35 -12.62 10.92
C SER A 513 -27.96 -12.86 9.45
N ASN A 514 -27.61 -14.08 9.02
CA ASN A 514 -27.01 -14.26 7.68
C ASN A 514 -27.90 -14.93 6.62
N GLN A 515 -29.16 -15.29 6.93
CA GLN A 515 -30.09 -15.86 5.92
C GLN A 515 -30.98 -14.83 5.21
N LYS A 516 -30.96 -13.54 5.57
CA LYS A 516 -31.81 -12.51 4.94
C LYS A 516 -31.11 -11.55 3.96
N ILE A 517 -29.79 -11.65 3.77
CA ILE A 517 -29.04 -10.63 3.00
C ILE A 517 -28.80 -11.03 1.53
N TYR A 518 -29.05 -12.28 1.12
CA TYR A 518 -28.86 -12.71 -0.28
C TYR A 518 -30.14 -13.07 -1.05
N ALA A 519 -31.34 -12.77 -0.52
CA ALA A 519 -32.61 -13.16 -1.14
C ALA A 519 -33.48 -11.99 -1.67
N VAL A 520 -33.01 -10.74 -1.64
CA VAL A 520 -33.87 -9.58 -1.98
C VAL A 520 -33.59 -8.98 -3.38
N ASN A 521 -32.73 -9.60 -4.20
CA ASN A 521 -32.47 -9.12 -5.58
C ASN A 521 -32.99 -10.05 -6.70
N THR A 522 -33.95 -10.94 -6.42
CA THR A 522 -34.49 -11.85 -7.44
C THR A 522 -36.01 -11.89 -7.55
N VAL A 523 -36.73 -10.88 -7.05
CA VAL A 523 -38.15 -10.72 -7.36
C VAL A 523 -38.50 -9.24 -7.55
N MET A 524 -38.25 -8.74 -8.76
CA MET A 524 -39.17 -7.89 -9.52
C MET A 524 -38.61 -7.76 -10.93
N ALA A 525 -39.06 -8.67 -11.79
CA ALA A 525 -39.11 -8.51 -13.23
C ALA A 525 -40.42 -7.82 -13.60
#